data_AF-A0A925EKW0-F1
#
_entry.id   AF-A0A925EKW0-F1
#
_cell.length_a   1.000
_cell.length_b   1.000
_cell.length_c   1.000
_cell.angle_alpha   90.00
_cell.angle_beta   90.00
_cell.angle_gamma   90.00
#
_symmetry.space_group_name_H-M   'P 1'
#
loop_
_entity.id
_entity.type
_entity.pdbx_description
1 polymer ?
#
loop_
_entity_poly.entity_id
_entity_poly.type
_entity_poly.pdbx_seq_one_letter_code
_entity_poly.pdbx_strand_id
1 'polypeptide(L)'
;MRFLCDHCDQKLHSGHYWGGISITCPNCGKSTGLSYREGQSIPNTEYSLSFNDFKQLLTSEPYSTAIDSIVEKSLNCSIKRTEAGIKLVAEDGSLIPLQVAHFEIQFNINSQRDIYNAAMTQWH
;
A
#
# COMPACT_ATOMS: atom_id res chain seq x y z
N MET A 1 7.47 11.21 0.59
CA MET A 1 6.76 12.48 0.32
C MET A 1 5.53 12.60 1.21
N ARG A 2 5.09 13.82 1.53
CA ARG A 2 3.88 14.07 2.34
C ARG A 2 2.92 15.02 1.62
N PHE A 3 1.64 14.79 1.81
CA PHE A 3 0.56 15.65 1.29
C PHE A 3 -0.67 15.57 2.22
N LEU A 4 -1.64 16.46 2.01
CA LEU A 4 -2.87 16.52 2.80
C LEU A 4 -4.03 15.98 1.97
N CYS A 5 -4.98 15.32 2.64
CA CYS A 5 -6.24 14.95 2.01
C CYS A 5 -7.11 16.20 1.80
N ASP A 6 -7.61 16.40 0.58
CA ASP A 6 -8.46 17.54 0.16
C ASP A 6 -9.78 17.70 0.94
N HIS A 7 -10.13 16.71 1.77
CA HIS A 7 -11.43 16.65 2.45
C HIS A 7 -11.36 16.64 3.99
N CYS A 8 -10.23 16.27 4.57
CA CYS A 8 -10.12 16.13 6.03
C CYS A 8 -8.76 16.56 6.59
N ASP A 9 -7.89 17.15 5.76
CA ASP A 9 -6.55 17.63 6.12
C ASP A 9 -5.64 16.57 6.76
N GLN A 10 -6.01 15.30 6.68
CA GLN A 10 -5.18 14.20 7.16
C GLN A 10 -3.86 14.18 6.38
N LYS A 11 -2.75 14.07 7.12
CA LYS A 11 -1.42 13.86 6.55
C LYS A 11 -1.31 12.46 5.96
N LEU A 12 -0.98 12.40 4.67
CA LEU A 12 -0.79 11.20 3.88
C LEU A 12 0.67 11.09 3.43
N HIS A 13 1.16 9.85 3.36
CA HIS A 13 2.51 9.50 2.95
C HIS A 13 2.51 8.77 1.62
N SER A 14 3.52 9.07 0.80
CA SER A 14 3.84 8.30 -0.41
C SER A 14 5.35 8.23 -0.60
N GLY A 15 5.89 7.05 -0.90
CA GLY A 15 7.32 6.87 -1.17
C GLY A 15 7.73 7.52 -2.49
N HIS A 16 6.89 7.36 -3.51
CA HIS A 16 7.09 7.87 -4.87
C HIS A 16 6.08 8.96 -5.26
N TYR A 17 6.36 9.61 -6.39
CA TYR A 17 5.52 10.62 -7.01
C TYR A 17 4.54 9.94 -7.97
N TRP A 18 3.26 10.15 -7.73
CA TRP A 18 2.21 9.63 -8.59
C TRP A 18 1.41 10.79 -9.17
N GLY A 19 1.42 10.93 -10.50
CA GLY A 19 0.64 11.93 -11.20
C GLY A 19 -0.67 11.35 -11.71
N GLY A 20 -1.78 12.07 -11.51
CA GLY A 20 -3.06 11.76 -12.16
C GLY A 20 -3.84 10.58 -11.57
N ILE A 21 -3.41 10.04 -10.43
CA ILE A 21 -4.15 8.98 -9.73
C ILE A 21 -5.01 9.57 -8.61
N SER A 22 -6.23 9.04 -8.49
CA SER A 22 -7.09 9.27 -7.34
C SER A 22 -6.90 8.15 -6.34
N ILE A 23 -6.64 8.49 -5.09
CA ILE A 23 -6.44 7.53 -3.99
C ILE A 23 -7.50 7.72 -2.92
N THR A 24 -7.81 6.66 -2.19
CA THR A 24 -8.77 6.71 -1.10
C THR A 24 -8.06 7.13 0.19
N CYS A 25 -8.53 8.19 0.84
CA CYS A 25 -8.02 8.59 2.14
C CYS A 25 -8.37 7.52 3.20
N PRO A 26 -7.39 6.93 3.91
CA PRO A 26 -7.64 5.93 4.95
C PRO A 26 -8.31 6.48 6.21
N ASN A 27 -8.43 7.81 6.34
CA ASN A 27 -9.11 8.43 7.47
C ASN A 27 -10.59 8.72 7.18
N CYS A 28 -10.89 9.44 6.10
CA CYS A 28 -12.26 9.88 5.80
C CYS A 28 -12.95 9.05 4.69
N GLY A 29 -12.24 8.13 4.05
CA GLY A 29 -12.77 7.28 2.96
C GLY A 29 -13.02 8.00 1.63
N LYS A 30 -12.82 9.32 1.55
CA LYS A 30 -13.02 10.09 0.32
C LYS A 30 -11.79 10.00 -0.60
N SER A 31 -12.04 10.08 -1.90
CA SER A 31 -10.99 10.14 -2.91
C SER A 31 -10.29 11.49 -2.91
N THR A 32 -8.97 11.49 -2.98
CA THR A 32 -8.14 12.71 -3.07
C THR A 32 -7.14 12.52 -4.21
N GLY A 33 -6.85 13.59 -4.94
CA GLY A 33 -5.98 13.54 -6.11
C GLY A 33 -4.52 13.65 -5.72
N LEU A 34 -3.68 12.74 -6.20
CA LEU A 34 -2.23 12.90 -6.17
C LEU A 34 -1.79 13.63 -7.45
N SER A 35 -1.26 14.84 -7.30
CA SER A 35 -0.98 15.75 -8.42
C SER A 35 0.49 16.20 -8.46
N TYR A 36 1.47 15.42 -8.92
CA TYR A 36 2.83 15.91 -9.28
C TYR A 36 3.56 14.99 -10.31
N ARG A 37 4.70 15.47 -10.84
CA ARG A 37 5.34 15.15 -12.15
C ARG A 37 5.45 13.68 -12.59
N GLU A 38 5.24 13.51 -13.90
CA GLU A 38 5.35 12.30 -14.72
C GLU A 38 6.76 11.68 -14.74
N GLY A 39 6.83 10.35 -14.93
CA GLY A 39 8.07 9.69 -15.38
C GLY A 39 8.37 8.30 -14.84
N GLN A 40 7.45 7.59 -14.17
CA GLN A 40 7.73 6.26 -13.63
C GLN A 40 6.79 5.19 -14.19
N SER A 41 7.38 4.09 -14.69
CA SER A 41 6.67 2.90 -15.16
C SER A 41 6.84 1.77 -14.16
N ILE A 42 5.74 1.13 -13.77
CA ILE A 42 5.77 -0.11 -13.00
C ILE A 42 6.45 -1.18 -13.87
N PRO A 43 7.51 -1.85 -13.39
CA PRO A 43 8.11 -2.96 -14.13
C PRO A 43 7.08 -4.08 -14.31
N ASN A 44 6.96 -4.60 -15.53
CA ASN A 44 6.14 -5.78 -15.77
C ASN A 44 6.87 -7.02 -15.24
N THR A 45 6.33 -7.68 -14.21
CA THR A 45 6.91 -8.88 -13.62
C THR A 45 5.86 -9.99 -13.49
N GLU A 46 6.32 -11.24 -13.46
CA GLU A 46 5.49 -12.43 -13.23
C GLU A 46 4.92 -12.51 -11.80
N TYR A 47 5.37 -11.63 -10.90
CA TYR A 47 4.90 -11.52 -9.51
C TYR A 47 4.02 -10.28 -9.28
N SER A 48 3.62 -9.60 -10.35
CA SER A 48 2.72 -8.46 -10.26
C SER A 48 1.38 -8.89 -9.65
N LEU A 49 0.82 -8.02 -8.81
CA LEU A 49 -0.41 -8.29 -8.06
C LEU A 49 -1.40 -7.20 -8.42
N SER A 50 -2.68 -7.54 -8.61
CA SER A 50 -3.70 -6.50 -8.72
C SER A 50 -3.88 -5.80 -7.38
N PHE A 51 -4.41 -4.58 -7.39
CA PHE A 51 -4.74 -3.87 -6.14
C PHE A 51 -5.72 -4.68 -5.27
N ASN A 52 -6.67 -5.38 -5.90
CA ASN A 52 -7.65 -6.16 -5.19
C ASN A 52 -7.02 -7.38 -4.51
N ASP A 53 -6.11 -8.09 -5.20
CA ASP A 53 -5.39 -9.23 -4.62
C ASP A 53 -4.51 -8.78 -3.46
N PHE A 54 -3.78 -7.67 -3.62
CA PHE A 54 -2.99 -7.09 -2.55
C PHE A 54 -3.84 -6.75 -1.32
N LYS A 55 -4.99 -6.09 -1.53
CA LYS A 55 -5.93 -5.77 -0.45
C LYS A 55 -6.44 -7.04 0.22
N GLN A 56 -6.82 -8.06 -0.55
CA GLN A 56 -7.33 -9.32 -0.03
C GLN A 56 -6.28 -10.04 0.82
N LEU A 57 -5.04 -10.17 0.33
CA LEU A 57 -3.94 -10.78 1.06
C LEU A 57 -3.67 -10.09 2.40
N LEU A 58 -3.78 -8.76 2.46
CA LEU A 58 -3.61 -8.00 3.70
C LEU A 58 -4.76 -8.20 4.70
N THR A 59 -5.96 -8.54 4.22
CA THR A 59 -7.17 -8.63 5.06
C THR A 59 -7.58 -10.04 5.45
N SER A 60 -7.09 -11.06 4.76
CA SER A 60 -7.56 -12.43 4.89
C SER A 60 -6.50 -13.32 5.53
N GLU A 61 -6.82 -13.91 6.68
CA GLU A 61 -6.05 -15.01 7.23
C GLU A 61 -6.19 -16.26 6.36
N PRO A 62 -5.15 -17.11 6.26
CA PRO A 62 -3.83 -17.01 6.91
C PRO A 62 -2.84 -16.05 6.21
N TYR A 63 -3.19 -15.50 5.05
CA TYR A 63 -2.26 -14.72 4.21
C TYR A 63 -1.76 -13.45 4.89
N SER A 64 -2.62 -12.75 5.63
CA SER A 64 -2.30 -11.50 6.29
C SER A 64 -1.16 -11.65 7.30
N THR A 65 -1.17 -12.72 8.12
CA THR A 65 -0.07 -13.03 9.03
C THR A 65 1.24 -13.29 8.30
N ALA A 66 1.20 -13.92 7.12
CA ALA A 66 2.39 -14.26 6.35
C ALA A 66 3.05 -13.03 5.69
N ILE A 67 2.25 -12.06 5.23
CA ILE A 67 2.76 -10.93 4.45
C ILE A 67 2.98 -9.65 5.25
N ASP A 68 2.43 -9.54 6.47
CA ASP A 68 2.51 -8.33 7.30
C ASP A 68 3.94 -7.82 7.46
N SER A 69 4.85 -8.68 7.92
CA SER A 69 6.25 -8.31 8.17
C SER A 69 6.98 -7.86 6.90
N ILE A 70 6.59 -8.39 5.74
CA ILE A 70 7.16 -8.03 4.43
C ILE A 70 6.70 -6.64 4.05
N VAL A 71 5.41 -6.33 4.24
CA VAL A 71 4.83 -5.01 3.95
C VAL A 71 5.38 -3.96 4.91
N GLU A 72 5.40 -4.23 6.21
CA GLU A 72 5.94 -3.32 7.22
C GLU A 72 7.40 -2.96 6.95
N LYS A 73 8.23 -3.96 6.64
CA LYS A 73 9.65 -3.75 6.30
C LYS A 73 9.84 -3.02 4.98
N SER A 74 9.06 -3.38 3.94
CA SER A 74 9.20 -2.77 2.61
C SER A 74 8.82 -1.29 2.60
N LEU A 75 7.83 -0.90 3.40
CA LEU A 75 7.28 0.45 3.43
C LEU A 75 7.71 1.27 4.63
N ASN A 76 8.50 0.68 5.54
CA ASN A 76 8.86 1.25 6.83
C ASN A 76 7.64 1.81 7.59
N CYS A 77 6.64 0.95 7.77
CA CYS A 77 5.36 1.31 8.37
C CYS A 77 4.90 0.25 9.38
N SER A 78 3.91 0.60 10.19
CA SER A 78 3.18 -0.36 11.03
C SER A 78 1.76 -0.60 10.51
N ILE A 79 1.33 -1.85 10.51
CA ILE A 79 -0.03 -2.26 10.15
C ILE A 79 -0.93 -2.19 11.38
N LYS A 80 -1.98 -1.37 11.31
CA LYS A 80 -3.02 -1.28 12.34
C LYS A 80 -4.34 -1.81 11.79
N ARG A 81 -4.82 -2.91 12.37
CA ARG A 81 -6.14 -3.46 12.09
C ARG A 81 -7.15 -2.81 13.03
N THR A 82 -8.21 -2.26 12.47
CA THR A 82 -9.30 -1.59 13.19
C THR A 82 -10.64 -2.14 12.71
N GLU A 83 -11.74 -1.88 13.44
CA GLU A 83 -13.09 -2.24 12.98
C GLU A 83 -13.44 -1.64 11.61
N ALA A 84 -12.86 -0.48 11.28
CA ALA A 84 -13.02 0.19 9.98
C ALA A 84 -12.10 -0.37 8.88
N GLY A 85 -11.32 -1.41 9.16
CA GLY A 85 -10.35 -2.02 8.24
C GLY A 85 -8.90 -1.74 8.61
N ILE A 86 -8.02 -1.82 7.60
CA ILE A 86 -6.57 -1.75 7.78
C ILE A 86 -6.06 -0.33 7.54
N LYS A 87 -5.18 0.13 8.42
CA LYS A 87 -4.43 1.39 8.29
C LYS A 87 -2.94 1.11 8.33
N LEU A 88 -2.22 1.64 7.35
CA LEU A 88 -0.76 1.65 7.33
C LEU A 88 -0.29 2.99 7.88
N VAL A 89 0.59 2.96 8.87
CA VAL A 89 1.07 4.16 9.57
C VAL A 89 2.58 4.24 9.40
N ALA A 90 3.08 5.28 8.74
CA ALA A 90 4.51 5.54 8.63
C ALA A 90 5.11 5.93 10.00
N GLU A 91 6.44 5.88 10.13
CA GLU A 91 7.13 6.24 11.39
C GLU A 91 6.80 7.64 11.92
N ASP A 92 6.52 8.59 11.03
CA ASP A 92 6.16 9.96 11.38
C ASP A 92 4.67 10.14 11.75
N GLY A 93 3.91 9.05 11.84
CA GLY A 93 2.49 9.02 12.18
C GLY A 93 1.54 9.35 11.02
N SER A 94 2.05 9.66 9.83
CA SER A 94 1.19 9.86 8.65
C SER A 94 0.64 8.54 8.11
N LEU A 95 -0.52 8.60 7.46
CA LEU A 95 -1.17 7.40 6.94
C LEU A 95 -0.69 7.11 5.51
N ILE A 96 -0.42 5.85 5.21
CA ILE A 96 -0.13 5.38 3.86
C ILE A 96 -1.44 4.81 3.27
N PRO A 97 -2.01 5.42 2.23
CA PRO A 97 -3.15 4.86 1.51
C PRO A 97 -2.81 3.49 0.92
N LEU A 98 -3.75 2.53 0.94
CA LEU A 98 -3.49 1.18 0.42
C LEU A 98 -3.12 1.18 -1.06
N GLN A 99 -3.70 2.06 -1.88
CA GLN A 99 -3.31 2.19 -3.28
C GLN A 99 -1.84 2.61 -3.43
N VAL A 100 -1.39 3.54 -2.58
CA VAL A 100 0.01 3.97 -2.57
C VAL A 100 0.90 2.80 -2.14
N ALA A 101 0.57 2.11 -1.05
CA ALA A 101 1.32 0.94 -0.61
C ALA A 101 1.42 -0.16 -1.68
N HIS A 102 0.32 -0.46 -2.37
CA HIS A 102 0.30 -1.38 -3.50
C HIS A 102 1.28 -0.94 -4.57
N PHE A 103 1.23 0.32 -4.97
CA PHE A 103 2.14 0.84 -5.98
C PHE A 103 3.61 0.76 -5.55
N GLU A 104 3.94 1.15 -4.33
CA GLU A 104 5.30 1.03 -3.78
C GLU A 104 5.85 -0.41 -3.87
N ILE A 105 5.01 -1.39 -3.53
CA ILE A 105 5.34 -2.81 -3.68
C ILE A 105 5.56 -3.16 -5.16
N GLN A 106 4.69 -2.69 -6.07
CA GLN A 106 4.82 -2.96 -7.51
C GLN A 106 6.09 -2.36 -8.15
N PHE A 107 6.74 -1.36 -7.54
CA PHE A 107 8.03 -0.86 -8.03
C PHE A 107 9.23 -1.69 -7.54
N ASN A 108 9.03 -2.54 -6.54
CA ASN A 108 10.09 -3.36 -5.97
C ASN A 108 9.87 -4.83 -6.29
N ILE A 109 10.63 -5.36 -7.25
CA ILE A 109 10.52 -6.76 -7.68
C ILE A 109 10.79 -7.75 -6.53
N ASN A 110 11.66 -7.41 -5.58
CA ASN A 110 11.92 -8.28 -4.44
C ASN A 110 10.70 -8.34 -3.52
N SER A 111 10.08 -7.20 -3.21
CA SER A 111 8.86 -7.16 -2.42
C SER A 111 7.70 -7.91 -3.09
N GLN A 112 7.55 -7.79 -4.42
CA GLN A 112 6.56 -8.58 -5.18
C GLN A 112 6.78 -10.07 -5.01
N ARG A 113 8.01 -10.53 -5.27
CA ARG A 113 8.37 -11.95 -5.17
C ARG A 113 8.20 -12.49 -3.74
N ASP A 114 8.60 -11.71 -2.74
CA ASP A 114 8.53 -12.13 -1.34
C ASP A 114 7.06 -12.26 -0.88
N ILE A 115 6.19 -11.31 -1.25
CA ILE A 115 4.75 -11.40 -0.98
C ILE A 115 4.13 -12.61 -1.70
N TYR A 116 4.46 -12.82 -2.98
CA TYR A 116 3.97 -13.97 -3.75
C TYR A 116 4.35 -15.30 -3.08
N ASN A 117 5.63 -15.48 -2.73
CA ASN A 117 6.12 -16.70 -2.11
C ASN A 117 5.48 -16.94 -0.73
N ALA A 118 5.32 -15.89 0.08
CA ALA A 118 4.67 -15.97 1.37
C ALA A 118 3.19 -16.38 1.22
N ALA A 119 2.47 -15.79 0.26
CA ALA A 119 1.09 -16.14 -0.02
C ALA A 119 0.94 -17.59 -0.51
N MET A 120 1.79 -18.03 -1.43
CA MET A 120 1.76 -19.40 -1.96
C MET A 120 2.05 -20.46 -0.89
N THR A 121 2.87 -20.14 0.12
CA THR A 121 3.15 -21.05 1.25
C THR A 121 1.91 -21.30 2.11
N GLN A 122 0.94 -20.39 2.09
CA GLN A 122 -0.33 -20.56 2.81
C GLN A 122 -1.45 -21.17 1.95
N TRP A 123 -1.18 -21.45 0.67
CA TRP A 123 -2.14 -22.03 -0.27
C TRP A 123 -2.14 -23.55 -0.15
N HIS A 124 -2.72 -24.07 0.93
CA HIS A 124 -2.85 -25.50 1.21
C HIS A 124 -4.24 -25.86 1.75
#